data_AF-A0ABD5SQZ4-F1
#
_entry.id   AF-A0ABD5SQZ4-F1
#
_cell.length_a   1.000
_cell.length_b   1.000
_cell.length_c   1.000
_cell.angle_alpha   90.00
_cell.angle_beta   90.00
_cell.angle_gamma   90.00
#
_symmetry.space_group_name_H-M   'P 1'
#
loop_
_entity.id
_entity.type
_entity.pdbx_description
1 polymer ?
#
loop_
_entity_poly.entity_id
_entity_poly.type
_entity_poly.pdbx_seq_one_letter_code
_entity_poly.pdbx_strand_id
1 'polypeptide(L)'
;MSNQFSAVQRLGFVLLVAAVATVGLAAIGGAQTSDYETNGTVELTNSTEPITVSVDWNESAASTDSATVTFENETAAANAGDVTGDLESETLNGTVLNLSTVHPAGSYDVALNQSEAGTVSVASSAIADDGTVDLSGETSGNLTTDDTVDSLTFSADTLYTDSISADAGNTTDAEYNQTGTVLELGNEYRVVVTGPDSAIDSASIEDSSGFLGGVFPSGGGDLGGGMLAGLAVIGLAVIGAAVYTMRD
;
A
#
# COMPACT_ATOMS: atom_id res chain seq x y z
N MET A 1 -27.57 -27.05 34.36
CA MET A 1 -26.46 -26.14 34.02
C MET A 1 -26.75 -25.63 32.62
N SER A 2 -27.43 -24.50 32.53
CA SER A 2 -27.92 -23.93 31.27
C SER A 2 -27.22 -22.60 31.03
N ASN A 3 -26.33 -22.59 30.05
CA ASN A 3 -25.64 -21.39 29.54
C ASN A 3 -26.66 -20.42 28.98
N GLN A 4 -27.11 -19.47 29.79
CA GLN A 4 -27.82 -18.28 29.33
C GLN A 4 -26.80 -17.16 29.12
N PHE A 5 -26.04 -17.24 28.03
CA PHE A 5 -25.47 -16.02 27.47
C PHE A 5 -26.64 -15.20 26.94
N SER A 6 -26.90 -14.06 27.59
CA SER A 6 -28.05 -13.22 27.20
C SER A 6 -27.85 -12.73 25.77
N ALA A 7 -28.92 -12.66 24.99
CA ALA A 7 -28.90 -12.17 23.61
C ALA A 7 -28.26 -10.77 23.49
N VAL A 8 -28.23 -10.00 24.59
CA VAL A 8 -27.60 -8.69 24.70
C VAL A 8 -26.07 -8.75 24.62
N GLN A 9 -25.43 -9.78 25.19
CA GLN A 9 -23.97 -9.96 25.09
C GLN A 9 -23.52 -10.37 23.68
N ARG A 10 -24.37 -11.11 22.95
CA ARG A 10 -24.10 -11.45 21.54
C ARG A 10 -24.27 -10.26 20.60
N LEU A 11 -25.23 -9.38 20.89
CA LEU A 11 -25.42 -8.13 20.13
C LEU A 11 -24.30 -7.11 20.38
N GLY A 12 -23.78 -7.02 21.62
CA GLY A 12 -22.64 -6.17 21.94
C GLY A 12 -21.35 -6.60 21.23
N PHE A 13 -21.09 -7.90 21.13
CA PHE A 13 -19.89 -8.43 20.47
C PHE A 13 -19.93 -8.23 18.94
N VAL A 14 -21.10 -8.37 18.32
CA VAL A 14 -21.25 -8.16 16.86
C VAL A 14 -21.11 -6.68 16.47
N LEU A 15 -21.53 -5.76 17.35
CA LEU A 15 -21.34 -4.31 17.12
C LEU A 15 -19.89 -3.86 17.34
N LEU A 16 -19.15 -4.51 18.25
CA LEU A 16 -17.73 -4.23 18.46
C LEU A 16 -16.88 -4.76 17.30
N VAL A 17 -17.17 -5.97 16.79
CA VAL A 17 -16.48 -6.53 15.61
C VAL A 17 -16.79 -5.73 14.33
N ALA A 18 -17.97 -5.11 14.24
CA ALA A 18 -18.30 -4.21 13.13
C ALA A 18 -17.59 -2.85 13.19
N ALA A 19 -17.15 -2.40 14.37
CA ALA A 19 -16.43 -1.13 14.53
C ALA A 19 -14.90 -1.27 14.35
N VAL A 20 -14.33 -2.43 14.64
CA VAL A 20 -12.88 -2.70 14.45
C VAL A 20 -12.52 -2.93 12.97
N ALA A 21 -13.50 -3.24 12.11
CA ALA A 21 -13.27 -3.30 10.66
C ALA A 21 -13.13 -1.90 9.98
N THR A 22 -13.24 -0.81 10.74
CA THR A 22 -13.26 0.57 10.20
C THR A 22 -12.06 1.45 10.57
N VAL A 23 -11.02 0.90 11.19
CA VAL A 23 -9.81 1.65 11.54
C VAL A 23 -8.60 0.87 11.04
N GLY A 24 -8.15 1.21 9.84
CA GLY A 24 -7.07 0.50 9.12
C GLY A 24 -7.02 0.84 7.63
N LEU A 25 -7.95 1.65 7.14
CA LEU A 25 -7.84 2.30 5.84
C LEU A 25 -8.62 3.60 5.94
N ALA A 26 -8.02 4.71 5.57
CA ALA A 26 -8.76 5.91 5.20
C ALA A 26 -9.61 5.57 3.96
N ALA A 27 -10.75 4.90 4.17
CA ALA A 27 -11.76 4.70 3.15
C ALA A 27 -12.40 6.08 2.90
N ILE A 28 -11.92 6.76 1.88
CA ILE A 28 -12.71 7.78 1.18
C ILE A 28 -14.02 7.09 0.84
N GLY A 29 -15.11 7.54 1.46
CA GLY A 29 -16.47 7.13 1.08
C GLY A 29 -16.82 7.69 -0.30
N GLY A 30 -16.23 7.12 -1.34
CA GLY A 30 -16.71 7.15 -2.71
C GLY A 30 -17.49 5.87 -2.99
N ALA A 31 -18.33 5.85 -4.01
CA ALA A 31 -18.91 4.62 -4.51
C ALA A 31 -17.81 3.58 -4.76
N GLN A 32 -18.11 2.28 -4.72
CA GLN A 32 -17.27 1.28 -5.39
C GLN A 32 -17.34 1.54 -6.90
N THR A 33 -16.64 2.58 -7.37
CA THR A 33 -15.98 2.54 -8.65
C THR A 33 -14.93 1.46 -8.54
N SER A 34 -14.82 0.61 -9.55
CA SER A 34 -13.62 -0.22 -9.61
C SER A 34 -12.48 0.78 -9.80
N ASP A 35 -11.50 0.75 -8.92
CA ASP A 35 -10.40 1.72 -8.98
C ASP A 35 -9.30 1.11 -9.86
N TYR A 36 -8.79 1.89 -10.81
CA TYR A 36 -7.58 1.53 -11.52
C TYR A 36 -6.42 1.61 -10.54
N GLU A 37 -5.57 0.59 -10.54
CA GLU A 37 -4.31 0.59 -9.80
C GLU A 37 -3.22 -0.07 -10.65
N THR A 38 -2.08 0.59 -10.75
CA THR A 38 -0.83 -0.01 -11.21
C THR A 38 0.31 0.41 -10.29
N ASN A 39 1.31 -0.45 -10.15
CA ASN A 39 2.51 -0.12 -9.40
C ASN A 39 3.77 -0.56 -10.12
N GLY A 40 4.87 0.11 -9.80
CA GLY A 40 6.20 -0.17 -10.33
C GLY A 40 7.26 0.16 -9.30
N THR A 41 8.37 -0.57 -9.35
CA THR A 41 9.58 -0.27 -8.59
C THR A 41 10.53 0.53 -9.48
N VAL A 42 11.05 1.64 -8.95
CA VAL A 42 11.96 2.54 -9.66
C VAL A 42 13.09 2.98 -8.76
N GLU A 43 14.23 3.33 -9.34
CA GLU A 43 15.37 3.87 -8.62
C GLU A 43 15.71 5.28 -9.13
N LEU A 44 15.83 6.25 -8.21
CA LEU A 44 16.31 7.57 -8.56
C LEU A 44 17.84 7.56 -8.60
N THR A 45 18.41 7.20 -9.75
CA THR A 45 19.86 6.98 -9.90
C THR A 45 20.65 8.28 -10.13
N ASN A 46 20.02 9.34 -10.65
CA ASN A 46 20.66 10.64 -10.85
C ASN A 46 19.65 11.80 -10.75
N SER A 47 20.14 12.95 -10.27
CA SER A 47 19.41 14.22 -10.13
C SER A 47 18.86 14.81 -11.42
N THR A 48 19.38 14.38 -12.59
CA THR A 48 19.05 14.95 -13.89
C THR A 48 18.06 14.13 -14.71
N GLU A 49 17.75 12.91 -14.29
CA GLU A 49 16.84 12.03 -15.00
C GLU A 49 15.65 11.71 -14.09
N PRO A 50 14.46 12.25 -14.37
CA PRO A 50 13.30 12.06 -13.52
C PRO A 50 12.70 10.66 -13.68
N ILE A 51 11.94 10.25 -12.67
CA ILE A 51 10.93 9.19 -12.81
C ILE A 51 9.76 9.80 -13.58
N THR A 52 9.36 9.17 -14.67
CA THR A 52 8.24 9.62 -15.50
C THR A 52 7.04 8.73 -15.27
N VAL A 53 5.90 9.33 -14.95
CA VAL A 53 4.61 8.64 -14.86
C VAL A 53 3.73 9.15 -15.98
N SER A 54 3.29 8.24 -16.83
CA SER A 54 2.38 8.52 -17.94
C SER A 54 1.03 7.90 -17.65
N VAL A 55 -0.05 8.67 -17.83
CA VAL A 55 -1.44 8.20 -17.67
C VAL A 55 -2.19 8.42 -18.97
N ASP A 56 -2.69 7.35 -19.56
CA ASP A 56 -3.56 7.36 -20.72
C ASP A 56 -5.01 7.48 -20.26
N TRP A 57 -5.65 8.57 -20.65
CA TRP A 57 -7.02 8.86 -20.26
C TRP A 57 -8.02 8.36 -21.28
N ASN A 58 -9.09 7.73 -20.77
CA ASN A 58 -10.25 7.37 -21.56
C ASN A 58 -10.83 8.62 -22.26
N GLU A 59 -11.31 8.46 -23.50
CA GLU A 59 -11.98 9.55 -24.24
C GLU A 59 -13.20 10.13 -23.50
N SER A 60 -13.80 9.36 -22.58
CA SER A 60 -14.96 9.75 -21.77
C SER A 60 -14.60 10.29 -20.38
N ALA A 61 -13.31 10.42 -20.04
CA ALA A 61 -12.88 10.95 -18.75
C ALA A 61 -13.43 12.37 -18.53
N ALA A 62 -13.94 12.65 -17.33
CA ALA A 62 -14.40 13.98 -16.98
C ALA A 62 -13.18 14.88 -16.66
N SER A 63 -13.31 16.19 -16.91
CA SER A 63 -12.24 17.15 -16.57
C SER A 63 -11.99 17.31 -15.07
N THR A 64 -12.82 16.68 -14.24
CA THR A 64 -12.65 16.62 -12.77
C THR A 64 -12.02 15.32 -12.31
N ASP A 65 -11.83 14.35 -13.20
CA ASP A 65 -11.16 13.10 -12.88
C ASP A 65 -9.66 13.35 -12.74
N SER A 66 -9.02 12.54 -11.90
CA SER A 66 -7.59 12.64 -11.62
C SER A 66 -7.04 11.29 -11.18
N ALA A 67 -5.76 11.10 -11.44
CA ALA A 67 -4.98 9.97 -10.96
C ALA A 67 -4.14 10.46 -9.80
N THR A 68 -3.99 9.64 -8.78
CA THR A 68 -3.10 9.88 -7.65
C THR A 68 -1.85 9.07 -7.85
N VAL A 69 -0.69 9.73 -7.80
CA VAL A 69 0.62 9.10 -7.85
C VAL A 69 1.20 9.14 -6.45
N THR A 70 1.57 7.99 -5.91
CA THR A 70 2.12 7.82 -4.56
C THR A 70 3.49 7.18 -4.62
N PHE A 71 4.44 7.75 -3.90
CA PHE A 71 5.80 7.22 -3.74
C PHE A 71 5.98 6.71 -2.30
N GLU A 72 6.46 5.48 -2.18
CA GLU A 72 6.80 4.83 -0.92
C GLU A 72 8.22 4.27 -1.00
N ASN A 73 8.86 4.03 0.14
CA ASN A 73 10.11 3.28 0.14
C ASN A 73 9.85 1.84 -0.32
N GLU A 74 10.57 1.35 -1.33
CA GLU A 74 10.32 0.01 -1.91
C GLU A 74 10.47 -1.10 -0.87
N THR A 75 11.51 -1.04 -0.04
CA THR A 75 11.75 -2.07 0.99
C THR A 75 10.63 -2.07 2.01
N ALA A 76 10.17 -0.91 2.47
CA ALA A 76 9.02 -0.83 3.38
C ALA A 76 7.76 -1.37 2.70
N ALA A 77 7.45 -0.92 1.48
CA ALA A 77 6.24 -1.30 0.78
C ALA A 77 6.19 -2.81 0.44
N ALA A 78 7.33 -3.42 0.14
CA ALA A 78 7.43 -4.87 -0.08
C ALA A 78 7.11 -5.71 1.16
N ASN A 79 7.20 -5.13 2.36
CA ASN A 79 6.88 -5.77 3.65
C ASN A 79 5.53 -5.29 4.21
N ALA A 80 4.78 -4.47 3.48
CA ALA A 80 3.47 -4.01 3.93
C ALA A 80 2.46 -5.18 4.00
N GLY A 81 1.57 -5.13 4.99
CA GLY A 81 0.55 -6.15 5.24
C GLY A 81 0.72 -6.85 6.60
N ASP A 82 0.19 -8.07 6.69
CA ASP A 82 0.22 -8.87 7.92
C ASP A 82 1.64 -9.35 8.22
N VAL A 83 2.19 -8.84 9.30
CA VAL A 83 3.54 -9.15 9.83
C VAL A 83 3.44 -9.75 11.23
N THR A 84 2.30 -10.36 11.59
CA THR A 84 2.11 -11.01 12.90
C THR A 84 3.19 -12.06 13.19
N GLY A 85 3.76 -12.68 12.15
CA GLY A 85 4.89 -13.61 12.26
C GLY A 85 6.20 -12.99 12.78
N ASP A 86 6.32 -11.66 12.78
CA ASP A 86 7.51 -10.96 13.26
C ASP A 86 7.49 -10.76 14.78
N LEU A 87 6.40 -11.10 15.48
CA LEU A 87 6.34 -11.07 16.94
C LEU A 87 7.31 -12.08 17.56
N GLU A 88 8.15 -11.64 18.50
CA GLU A 88 8.92 -12.59 19.32
C GLU A 88 8.03 -13.33 20.33
N SER A 89 6.93 -12.70 20.72
CA SER A 89 5.94 -13.21 21.66
C SER A 89 4.58 -12.61 21.35
N GLU A 90 3.54 -13.45 21.34
CA GLU A 90 2.16 -13.01 21.21
C GLU A 90 1.65 -12.33 22.49
N THR A 91 2.32 -12.47 23.64
CA THR A 91 1.98 -11.78 24.89
C THR A 91 2.95 -10.64 25.15
N LEU A 92 2.43 -9.47 25.54
CA LEU A 92 3.27 -8.34 25.93
C LEU A 92 4.11 -8.66 27.18
N ASN A 93 5.35 -8.17 27.23
CA ASN A 93 6.15 -8.23 28.44
C ASN A 93 5.85 -7.00 29.31
N GLY A 94 4.75 -7.06 30.08
CA GLY A 94 4.22 -5.87 30.73
C GLY A 94 3.48 -5.00 29.71
N THR A 95 4.09 -3.87 29.33
CA THR A 95 3.57 -2.97 28.27
C THR A 95 4.44 -2.97 27.02
N VAL A 96 5.48 -3.81 27.00
CA VAL A 96 6.48 -3.83 25.94
C VAL A 96 6.09 -4.84 24.88
N LEU A 97 6.03 -4.36 23.64
CA LEU A 97 5.99 -5.17 22.42
C LEU A 97 7.43 -5.51 22.01
N ASN A 98 7.64 -6.73 21.53
CA ASN A 98 8.93 -7.17 21.03
C ASN A 98 8.81 -7.81 19.64
N LEU A 99 9.57 -7.27 18.68
CA LEU A 99 9.59 -7.71 17.29
C LEU A 99 10.95 -8.35 16.97
N SER A 100 10.90 -9.53 16.33
CA SER A 100 12.08 -10.21 15.80
C SER A 100 12.68 -9.49 14.58
N THR A 101 11.84 -8.77 13.84
CA THR A 101 12.23 -7.99 12.66
C THR A 101 11.54 -6.63 12.71
N VAL A 102 12.33 -5.57 12.48
CA VAL A 102 11.82 -4.20 12.36
C VAL A 102 12.03 -3.72 10.93
N HIS A 103 10.93 -3.42 10.26
CA HIS A 103 10.86 -2.85 8.94
C HIS A 103 11.02 -1.33 9.05
N PRO A 104 11.95 -0.71 8.31
CA PRO A 104 12.17 0.73 8.36
C PRO A 104 11.08 1.50 7.60
N ALA A 105 11.00 2.82 7.84
CA ALA A 105 10.18 3.77 7.06
C ALA A 105 8.70 3.38 6.94
N GLY A 106 8.05 3.13 8.07
CA GLY A 106 6.62 2.85 8.14
C GLY A 106 6.06 2.88 9.56
N SER A 107 4.88 2.29 9.71
CA SER A 107 4.16 2.18 10.98
C SER A 107 3.57 0.79 11.17
N TYR A 108 3.43 0.41 12.44
CA TYR A 108 2.87 -0.85 12.89
C TYR A 108 1.56 -0.62 13.60
N ASP A 109 0.50 -1.25 13.11
CA ASP A 109 -0.78 -1.35 13.80
C ASP A 109 -0.84 -2.67 14.58
N VAL A 110 -0.82 -2.55 15.90
CA VAL A 110 -0.83 -3.64 16.87
C VAL A 110 -2.25 -3.81 17.38
N ALA A 111 -2.96 -4.84 16.92
CA ALA A 111 -4.25 -5.20 17.47
C ALA A 111 -4.05 -6.00 18.76
N LEU A 112 -4.53 -5.48 19.88
CA LEU A 112 -4.40 -6.10 21.20
C LEU A 112 -5.71 -6.76 21.61
N ASN A 113 -5.64 -8.04 21.95
CA ASN A 113 -6.72 -8.76 22.57
C ASN A 113 -6.91 -8.27 24.00
N GLN A 114 -8.17 -8.15 24.44
CA GLN A 114 -8.56 -7.84 25.82
C GLN A 114 -8.21 -6.44 26.35
N SER A 115 -7.44 -5.64 25.61
CA SER A 115 -7.20 -4.24 25.95
C SER A 115 -8.37 -3.36 25.49
N GLU A 116 -8.76 -2.38 26.31
CA GLU A 116 -9.68 -1.30 25.87
C GLU A 116 -9.10 -0.47 24.71
N ALA A 117 -7.78 -0.58 24.48
CA ALA A 117 -7.07 0.08 23.39
C ALA A 117 -7.56 -0.35 22.00
N GLY A 118 -7.92 -1.62 21.83
CA GLY A 118 -8.21 -2.20 20.52
C GLY A 118 -6.95 -2.28 19.65
N THR A 119 -6.61 -1.20 18.94
CA THR A 119 -5.45 -1.12 18.06
C THR A 119 -4.56 0.05 18.46
N VAL A 120 -3.25 -0.20 18.55
CA VAL A 120 -2.22 0.79 18.87
C VAL A 120 -1.31 0.95 17.66
N SER A 121 -1.12 2.17 17.18
CA SER A 121 -0.26 2.46 16.03
C SER A 121 1.09 2.99 16.50
N VAL A 122 2.19 2.45 15.97
CA VAL A 122 3.56 2.76 16.38
C VAL A 122 4.41 3.02 15.15
N ALA A 123 5.04 4.19 15.07
CA ALA A 123 6.01 4.47 14.01
C ALA A 123 7.25 3.59 14.16
N SER A 124 7.81 3.09 13.06
CA SER A 124 9.03 2.25 13.07
C SER A 124 10.21 2.97 13.73
N SER A 125 10.25 4.30 13.67
CA SER A 125 11.27 5.14 14.31
C SER A 125 11.18 5.22 15.84
N ALA A 126 10.06 4.79 16.43
CA ALA A 126 9.88 4.69 17.88
C ALA A 126 10.32 3.34 18.44
N ILE A 127 10.57 2.35 17.57
CA ILE A 127 11.05 1.02 17.97
C ILE A 127 12.56 1.09 18.16
N ALA A 128 13.04 0.60 19.30
CA ALA A 128 14.46 0.57 19.60
C ALA A 128 15.20 -0.42 18.68
N ASP A 129 16.52 -0.26 18.56
CA ASP A 129 17.37 -1.12 17.75
C ASP A 129 17.33 -2.61 18.15
N ASP A 130 16.85 -2.93 19.36
CA ASP A 130 16.66 -4.28 19.86
C ASP A 130 15.26 -4.86 19.56
N GLY A 131 14.42 -4.16 18.79
CA GLY A 131 13.08 -4.60 18.40
C GLY A 131 11.99 -4.29 19.43
N THR A 132 12.32 -3.59 20.52
CA THR A 132 11.36 -3.32 21.60
C THR A 132 10.72 -1.93 21.51
N VAL A 133 9.45 -1.84 21.91
CA VAL A 133 8.74 -0.56 22.09
C VAL A 133 7.76 -0.64 23.25
N ASP A 134 7.73 0.41 24.08
CA ASP A 134 6.78 0.53 25.19
C ASP A 134 5.47 1.16 24.71
N LEU A 135 4.39 0.38 24.71
CA LEU A 135 3.08 0.82 24.24
C LEU A 135 2.34 1.67 25.29
N SER A 136 2.86 1.84 26.51
CA SER A 136 2.17 2.56 27.59
C SER A 136 1.89 4.04 27.29
N GLY A 137 2.67 4.64 26.39
CA GLY A 137 2.44 6.01 25.89
C GLY A 137 1.50 6.09 24.68
N GLU A 138 1.27 4.97 24.00
CA GLU A 138 0.60 4.89 22.71
C GLU A 138 -0.89 4.51 22.84
N THR A 139 -1.35 4.23 24.06
CA THR A 139 -2.73 3.91 24.35
C THR A 139 -3.28 4.70 25.54
N SER A 140 -4.58 5.01 25.46
CA SER A 140 -5.34 5.58 26.58
C SER A 140 -5.95 4.51 27.49
N GLY A 141 -5.92 3.24 27.08
CA GLY A 141 -6.39 2.09 27.85
C GLY A 141 -5.33 1.55 28.80
N ASN A 142 -5.75 0.87 29.87
CA ASN A 142 -4.80 0.19 30.75
C ASN A 142 -4.27 -1.04 30.05
N LEU A 143 -2.97 -1.04 29.71
CA LEU A 143 -2.27 -2.25 29.30
C LEU A 143 -2.00 -3.13 30.52
N THR A 144 -2.17 -4.42 30.37
CA THR A 144 -1.86 -5.42 31.39
C THR A 144 -0.85 -6.44 30.87
N THR A 145 -0.17 -7.13 31.80
CA THR A 145 0.80 -8.19 31.45
C THR A 145 0.19 -9.39 30.72
N ASP A 146 -1.14 -9.50 30.72
CA ASP A 146 -1.88 -10.60 30.11
C ASP A 146 -2.45 -10.21 28.73
N ASP A 147 -2.19 -8.98 28.26
CA ASP A 147 -2.60 -8.52 26.94
C ASP A 147 -1.81 -9.27 25.87
N THR A 148 -2.52 -9.78 24.88
CA THR A 148 -1.93 -10.50 23.75
C THR A 148 -2.12 -9.71 22.47
N VAL A 149 -1.20 -9.83 21.52
CA VAL A 149 -1.32 -9.28 20.18
C VAL A 149 -2.13 -10.27 19.33
N ASP A 150 -3.30 -9.85 18.86
CA ASP A 150 -4.15 -10.62 17.95
C ASP A 150 -3.63 -10.55 16.51
N SER A 151 -3.13 -9.39 16.09
CA SER A 151 -2.52 -9.19 14.78
C SER A 151 -1.57 -8.01 14.79
N LEU A 152 -0.55 -8.06 13.95
CA LEU A 152 0.37 -6.98 13.67
C LEU A 152 0.36 -6.69 12.18
N THR A 153 0.04 -5.46 11.79
CA THR A 153 0.06 -5.03 10.38
C THR A 153 1.08 -3.93 10.19
N PHE A 154 1.92 -4.03 9.17
CA PHE A 154 2.86 -2.98 8.79
C PHE A 154 2.35 -2.22 7.58
N SER A 155 2.47 -0.89 7.63
CA SER A 155 2.18 0.01 6.51
C SER A 155 3.40 0.87 6.22
N ALA A 156 3.82 0.93 4.96
CA ALA A 156 4.90 1.80 4.53
C ALA A 156 4.50 3.28 4.64
N ASP A 157 5.46 4.15 4.94
CA ASP A 157 5.23 5.58 4.91
C ASP A 157 5.09 6.08 3.47
N THR A 158 4.05 6.87 3.21
CA THR A 158 3.97 7.67 2.00
C THR A 158 4.98 8.81 2.06
N LEU A 159 5.95 8.79 1.15
CA LEU A 159 6.98 9.81 1.04
C LEU A 159 6.47 11.04 0.28
N TYR A 160 5.81 10.80 -0.85
CA TYR A 160 5.33 11.85 -1.72
C TYR A 160 4.03 11.45 -2.42
N THR A 161 3.13 12.40 -2.61
CA THR A 161 1.88 12.21 -3.33
C THR A 161 1.65 13.39 -4.27
N ASP A 162 1.19 13.08 -5.47
CA ASP A 162 0.81 14.06 -6.47
C ASP A 162 -0.49 13.65 -7.18
N SER A 163 -1.08 14.58 -7.94
CA SER A 163 -2.29 14.35 -8.71
C SER A 163 -2.11 14.78 -10.17
N ILE A 164 -2.35 13.83 -11.08
CA ILE A 164 -2.37 14.07 -12.53
C ILE A 164 -3.82 14.26 -12.93
N SER A 165 -4.14 15.44 -13.46
CA SER A 165 -5.51 15.76 -13.91
C SER A 165 -5.82 15.10 -15.25
N ALA A 166 -7.08 14.70 -15.44
CA ALA A 166 -7.52 14.08 -16.68
C ALA A 166 -7.42 15.00 -17.90
N ASP A 167 -6.90 14.44 -19.00
CA ASP A 167 -6.96 15.02 -20.34
C ASP A 167 -7.58 14.00 -21.29
N ALA A 168 -8.92 14.03 -21.39
CA ALA A 168 -9.72 12.99 -22.03
C ALA A 168 -9.24 12.65 -23.46
N GLY A 169 -8.93 11.36 -23.67
CA GLY A 169 -8.45 10.83 -24.95
C GLY A 169 -6.97 11.11 -25.25
N ASN A 170 -6.23 11.71 -24.31
CA ASN A 170 -4.81 11.99 -24.42
C ASN A 170 -4.01 11.29 -23.31
N THR A 171 -2.69 11.28 -23.47
CA THR A 171 -1.73 10.87 -22.44
C THR A 171 -1.25 12.10 -21.69
N THR A 172 -1.21 12.04 -20.36
CA THR A 172 -0.58 13.06 -19.52
C THR A 172 0.65 12.51 -18.83
N ASP A 173 1.77 13.21 -18.96
CA ASP A 173 3.03 12.86 -18.32
C ASP A 173 3.33 13.76 -17.12
N ALA A 174 3.86 13.18 -16.05
CA ALA A 174 4.42 13.88 -14.93
C ALA A 174 5.85 13.38 -14.64
N GLU A 175 6.75 14.32 -14.36
CA GLU A 175 8.16 14.04 -14.08
C GLU A 175 8.48 14.33 -12.61
N TYR A 176 9.08 13.35 -11.94
CA TYR A 176 9.45 13.41 -10.53
C TYR A 176 10.97 13.30 -10.38
N ASN A 177 11.58 14.32 -9.80
CA ASN A 177 13.01 14.36 -9.46
C ASN A 177 13.19 14.85 -8.02
N GLN A 178 14.44 14.88 -7.52
CA GLN A 178 14.73 15.37 -6.16
C GLN A 178 14.30 16.83 -5.92
N THR A 179 14.31 17.65 -6.96
CA THR A 179 14.02 19.08 -6.84
C THR A 179 12.51 19.29 -6.81
N GLY A 180 11.95 19.44 -5.60
CA GLY A 180 10.52 19.65 -5.41
C GLY A 180 9.76 18.44 -4.87
N THR A 181 10.46 17.32 -4.66
CA THR A 181 9.97 16.16 -3.92
C THR A 181 10.86 15.90 -2.70
N VAL A 182 10.48 14.94 -1.86
CA VAL A 182 11.35 14.43 -0.76
C VAL A 182 12.14 13.19 -1.19
N LEU A 183 12.17 12.88 -2.50
CA LEU A 183 12.88 11.73 -3.03
C LEU A 183 14.39 12.01 -3.01
N GLU A 184 15.16 11.06 -2.51
CA GLU A 184 16.62 11.06 -2.43
C GLU A 184 17.24 10.10 -3.48
N LEU A 185 18.51 10.35 -3.82
CA LEU A 185 19.27 9.49 -4.74
C LEU A 185 19.65 8.15 -4.13
N GLY A 186 19.69 7.12 -4.97
CA GLY A 186 20.17 5.78 -4.61
C GLY A 186 19.21 5.02 -3.70
N ASN A 187 18.00 5.54 -3.52
CA ASN A 187 16.90 4.83 -2.87
C ASN A 187 15.98 4.25 -3.95
N GLU A 188 15.46 3.06 -3.67
CA GLU A 188 14.41 2.43 -4.45
C GLU A 188 13.04 2.85 -3.92
N TYR A 189 12.13 3.15 -4.83
CA TYR A 189 10.78 3.59 -4.54
C TYR A 189 9.77 2.66 -5.19
N ARG A 190 8.70 2.39 -4.45
CA ARG A 190 7.45 1.91 -5.05
C ARG A 190 6.64 3.10 -5.48
N VAL A 191 6.26 3.14 -6.76
CA VAL A 191 5.35 4.13 -7.31
C VAL A 191 4.03 3.44 -7.57
N VAL A 192 2.95 3.98 -7.01
CA VAL A 192 1.59 3.49 -7.20
C VAL A 192 0.77 4.58 -7.87
N VAL A 193 0.11 4.23 -8.97
CA VAL A 193 -0.84 5.12 -9.66
C VAL A 193 -2.23 4.56 -9.46
N THR A 194 -3.10 5.36 -8.86
CA THR A 194 -4.51 5.01 -8.60
C THR A 194 -5.44 6.03 -9.23
N GLY A 195 -6.67 5.63 -9.54
CA GLY A 195 -7.72 6.54 -10.00
C GLY A 195 -8.98 5.80 -10.44
N PRO A 196 -9.96 6.51 -11.02
CA PRO A 196 -11.19 5.87 -11.45
C PRO A 196 -10.95 5.00 -12.69
N ASP A 197 -11.35 3.71 -12.64
CA ASP A 197 -11.19 2.78 -13.77
C ASP A 197 -11.91 3.22 -15.06
N SER A 198 -12.99 3.96 -14.91
CA SER A 198 -13.76 4.49 -16.04
C SER A 198 -13.05 5.65 -16.75
N ALA A 199 -12.04 6.24 -16.13
CA ALA A 199 -11.32 7.40 -16.63
C ALA A 199 -9.90 7.05 -17.10
N ILE A 200 -9.26 6.03 -16.52
CA ILE A 200 -7.88 5.65 -16.85
C ILE A 200 -7.92 4.39 -17.72
N ASP A 201 -7.39 4.49 -18.94
CA ASP A 201 -7.21 3.32 -19.81
C ASP A 201 -5.94 2.56 -19.41
N SER A 202 -4.83 3.27 -19.19
CA SER A 202 -3.56 2.70 -18.74
C SER A 202 -2.68 3.73 -18.03
N ALA A 203 -1.71 3.25 -17.25
CA ALA A 203 -0.59 4.06 -16.78
C ALA A 203 0.72 3.27 -16.85
N SER A 204 1.82 3.98 -17.08
CA SER A 204 3.17 3.43 -17.10
C SER A 204 4.11 4.26 -16.23
N ILE A 205 5.06 3.57 -15.62
CA ILE A 205 6.09 4.16 -14.78
C ILE A 205 7.43 3.82 -15.42
N GLU A 206 8.18 4.85 -15.78
CA GLU A 206 9.49 4.73 -16.40
C GLU A 206 10.54 5.44 -15.55
N ASP A 207 11.71 4.82 -15.42
CA ASP A 207 12.89 5.47 -14.87
C ASP A 207 14.04 5.47 -15.88
N SER A 208 15.10 6.19 -15.54
CA SER A 208 16.26 6.33 -16.41
C SER A 208 17.15 5.08 -16.46
N SER A 209 16.87 4.08 -15.62
CA SER A 209 17.55 2.79 -15.68
C SER A 209 17.08 1.95 -16.89
N GLY A 210 15.99 2.37 -17.56
CA GLY A 210 15.40 1.66 -18.69
C GLY A 210 14.55 0.46 -18.26
N PHE A 211 14.17 0.39 -16.99
CA PHE A 211 13.21 -0.58 -16.48
C PHE A 211 11.79 -0.07 -16.78
N LEU A 212 11.11 -0.72 -17.73
CA LEU A 212 9.73 -0.41 -18.10
C LEU A 212 8.77 -1.19 -17.19
N GLY A 213 8.28 -0.55 -16.13
CA GLY A 213 7.19 -1.05 -15.30
C GLY A 213 5.84 -0.78 -15.96
N GLY A 214 5.54 -1.48 -17.06
CA GLY A 214 4.26 -1.36 -17.77
C GLY A 214 3.37 -2.58 -17.56
N VAL A 215 2.22 -2.41 -16.91
CA VAL A 215 1.15 -3.42 -16.86
C VAL A 215 0.05 -3.00 -17.84
N PHE A 216 -0.14 -3.79 -18.90
CA PHE A 216 -1.28 -3.61 -19.80
C PHE A 216 -2.57 -3.92 -19.03
N PRO A 217 -3.63 -3.10 -19.15
CA PRO A 217 -4.92 -3.38 -18.55
C PRO A 217 -5.44 -4.72 -19.09
N SER A 218 -5.55 -5.72 -18.23
CA SER A 218 -6.14 -7.00 -18.59
C SER A 218 -7.65 -6.81 -18.76
N GLY A 219 -8.09 -6.64 -20.00
CA GLY A 219 -9.49 -6.67 -20.36
C GLY A 219 -10.11 -8.04 -20.07
N GLY A 220 -11.02 -8.08 -19.09
CA GLY A 220 -12.14 -9.01 -19.00
C GLY A 220 -11.81 -10.51 -18.79
N GLY A 221 -11.95 -10.97 -17.55
CA GLY A 221 -12.02 -12.40 -17.27
C GLY A 221 -11.91 -12.73 -15.77
N ASP A 222 -13.07 -12.94 -15.17
CA ASP A 222 -13.33 -13.56 -13.87
C ASP A 222 -12.32 -14.68 -13.49
N LEU A 223 -11.26 -14.34 -12.73
CA LEU A 223 -10.43 -15.26 -11.95
C LEU A 223 -9.78 -14.49 -10.78
N GLY A 224 -10.08 -14.92 -9.56
CA GLY A 224 -9.63 -14.28 -8.33
C GLY A 224 -8.15 -14.45 -7.98
N GLY A 225 -7.73 -13.64 -7.00
CA GLY A 225 -6.46 -13.76 -6.30
C GLY A 225 -5.29 -13.12 -7.05
N GLY A 226 -5.08 -11.82 -6.85
CA GLY A 226 -3.88 -11.11 -7.28
C GLY A 226 -2.65 -11.75 -6.64
N MET A 227 -1.93 -12.54 -7.42
CA MET A 227 -0.63 -13.09 -7.04
C MET A 227 0.43 -12.09 -7.53
N LEU A 228 1.01 -11.34 -6.60
CA LEU A 228 2.16 -10.48 -6.83
C LEU A 228 3.32 -11.34 -7.34
N ALA A 229 3.56 -11.31 -8.65
CA ALA A 229 4.78 -11.83 -9.25
C ALA A 229 5.89 -10.77 -9.15
N GLY A 230 6.32 -10.46 -7.92
CA GLY A 230 7.62 -9.88 -7.66
C GLY A 230 8.69 -10.96 -7.82
N LEU A 231 8.96 -11.38 -9.06
CA LEU A 231 10.14 -12.17 -9.38
C LEU A 231 11.09 -11.31 -10.18
N ALA A 232 12.22 -11.01 -9.54
CA ALA A 232 13.43 -10.56 -10.19
C ALA A 232 13.69 -11.33 -11.51
N VAL A 233 14.06 -10.57 -12.54
CA VAL A 233 14.65 -11.00 -13.83
C VAL A 233 13.70 -11.55 -14.90
N ILE A 234 13.23 -10.68 -15.80
CA ILE A 234 13.05 -10.94 -17.26
C ILE A 234 13.33 -9.60 -17.97
N GLY A 235 14.30 -9.39 -18.86
CA GLY A 235 15.01 -10.33 -19.71
C GLY A 235 14.32 -10.52 -21.07
N LEU A 236 14.28 -9.47 -21.91
CA LEU A 236 14.17 -9.52 -23.39
C LEU A 236 12.87 -10.04 -24.07
N ALA A 237 12.45 -9.27 -25.10
CA ALA A 237 11.55 -9.56 -26.24
C ALA A 237 10.03 -9.44 -25.96
N VAL A 238 9.22 -8.72 -26.76
CA VAL A 238 9.06 -8.83 -28.22
C VAL A 238 8.80 -7.46 -28.88
N ILE A 239 9.75 -6.99 -29.68
CA ILE A 239 9.46 -6.14 -30.85
C ILE A 239 9.26 -7.09 -32.03
N GLY A 240 8.09 -7.01 -32.68
CA GLY A 240 7.89 -7.45 -34.06
C GLY A 240 6.78 -8.47 -34.28
N ALA A 241 5.66 -8.01 -34.86
CA ALA A 241 5.24 -8.40 -36.21
C ALA A 241 3.81 -7.93 -36.51
N ALA A 242 3.67 -6.82 -37.24
CA ALA A 242 2.56 -6.63 -38.17
C ALA A 242 3.14 -6.43 -39.57
N VAL A 243 3.73 -7.49 -40.13
CA VAL A 243 3.89 -7.60 -41.58
C VAL A 243 2.52 -7.99 -42.13
N TYR A 244 1.82 -6.99 -42.66
CA TYR A 244 0.59 -7.16 -43.42
C TYR A 244 0.90 -7.92 -44.71
N THR A 245 0.70 -9.24 -44.70
CA THR A 245 0.51 -10.01 -45.93
C THR A 245 -0.94 -9.88 -46.34
N MET A 246 -1.19 -9.23 -47.48
CA MET A 246 -1.91 -9.87 -48.57
C MET A 246 -1.67 -9.09 -49.87
N ARG A 247 -1.05 -9.84 -50.78
CA ARG A 247 -0.72 -9.55 -52.16
C ARG A 247 -1.85 -10.17 -52.98
N ASP A 248 -2.48 -9.39 -53.86
CA ASP A 248 -3.09 -9.94 -55.08
C ASP A 248 -1.98 -10.24 -56.11
#